data_AF-A0A5B7JVD1-F1
#
_entry.id   AF-A0A5B7JVD1-F1
#
_cell.length_a   1.000
_cell.length_b   1.000
_cell.length_c   1.000
_cell.angle_alpha   90.00
_cell.angle_beta   90.00
_cell.angle_gamma   90.00
#
_symmetry.space_group_name_H-M   'P 1'
#
loop_
_entity.id
_entity.type
_entity.pdbx_description
1 polymer ?
#
loop_
_entity_poly.entity_id
_entity_poly.type
_entity_poly.pdbx_seq_one_letter_code
_entity_poly.pdbx_strand_id
1 'polypeptide(L)'
;MQSTRVFVATLWIYTIILTIVYSTNLTAFLLVTKLPATIETIKDLYASGLEVSGVGKFYGDALGSASDPYLKSLQKKFRAYGDAAEIFPRVLSGSAVMIQNSPFLEFVAATRFATRGQSRMRLMKVRGCGNARLNG
;
A
#
# COMPACT_ATOMS: atom_id res chain seq x y z
N MET A 1 -46.75 17.11 36.59
CA MET A 1 -45.91 15.89 36.61
C MET A 1 -45.65 15.31 35.21
N GLN A 2 -46.49 15.57 34.19
CA GLN A 2 -46.28 15.06 32.82
C GLN A 2 -45.10 15.73 32.10
N SER A 3 -44.96 17.05 32.23
CA SER A 3 -43.97 17.85 31.49
C SER A 3 -42.52 17.49 31.83
N THR A 4 -42.23 17.17 33.10
CA THR A 4 -40.89 16.75 33.55
C THR A 4 -40.48 15.42 32.94
N ARG A 5 -41.44 14.48 32.75
CA ARG A 5 -41.17 13.18 32.13
C ARG A 5 -40.80 13.31 30.66
N VAL A 6 -41.49 14.20 29.94
CA VAL A 6 -41.19 14.49 28.53
C VAL A 6 -39.80 15.14 28.41
N PHE A 7 -39.49 16.11 29.27
CA PHE A 7 -38.17 16.76 29.28
C PHE A 7 -37.03 15.77 29.56
N VAL A 8 -37.21 14.89 30.55
CA VAL A 8 -36.24 13.83 30.86
C VAL A 8 -36.09 12.84 29.70
N ALA A 9 -37.17 12.47 29.03
CA ALA A 9 -37.11 11.59 27.85
C ALA A 9 -36.36 12.24 26.67
N THR A 10 -36.59 13.54 26.42
CA THR A 10 -35.87 14.29 25.37
C THR A 10 -34.38 14.42 25.70
N LEU A 11 -34.04 14.73 26.95
CA LEU A 11 -32.65 14.75 27.40
C LEU A 11 -31.99 13.38 27.28
N TRP A 12 -32.71 12.32 27.65
CA TRP A 12 -32.20 10.95 27.54
C TRP A 12 -31.88 10.60 26.08
N ILE A 13 -32.80 10.87 25.15
CA ILE A 13 -32.55 10.67 23.71
C ILE A 13 -31.40 11.54 23.21
N TYR A 14 -31.32 12.81 23.64
CA TYR A 14 -30.23 13.71 23.25
C TYR A 14 -28.86 13.18 23.69
N THR A 15 -28.75 12.68 24.92
CA THR A 15 -27.48 12.09 25.41
C THR A 15 -27.09 10.84 24.65
N ILE A 16 -28.04 9.98 24.26
CA ILE A 16 -27.79 8.80 23.44
C ILE A 16 -27.28 9.20 22.04
N ILE A 17 -27.90 10.20 21.41
CA ILE A 17 -27.46 10.68 20.10
C ILE A 17 -26.04 11.24 20.19
N LEU A 18 -25.74 12.02 21.23
CA LEU A 18 -24.43 12.64 21.42
C LEU A 18 -23.33 11.60 21.62
N THR A 19 -23.57 10.54 22.38
CA THR A 19 -22.60 9.45 22.58
C THR A 19 -22.37 8.62 21.32
N ILE A 20 -23.41 8.35 20.53
CA ILE A 20 -23.28 7.66 19.24
C ILE A 20 -22.42 8.49 18.28
N VAL A 21 -22.74 9.78 18.08
CA VAL A 21 -21.99 10.66 17.15
C VAL A 21 -20.52 10.76 17.56
N TYR A 22 -20.23 10.90 18.84
CA TYR A 22 -18.86 10.95 19.35
C TYR A 22 -18.11 9.63 19.11
N SER A 23 -18.77 8.50 19.40
CA SER A 23 -18.17 7.17 19.20
C SER A 23 -17.93 6.88 17.72
N THR A 24 -18.85 7.26 16.84
CA THR A 24 -18.71 7.10 15.38
C THR A 24 -17.59 7.97 14.83
N ASN A 25 -17.49 9.24 15.25
CA ASN A 25 -16.43 10.13 14.80
C ASN A 25 -15.04 9.62 15.24
N LEU A 26 -14.94 9.20 16.50
CA LEU A 26 -13.73 8.58 17.03
C LEU A 26 -13.37 7.29 16.27
N THR A 27 -14.37 6.42 16.03
CA THR A 27 -14.19 5.18 15.27
C THR A 27 -13.77 5.47 13.83
N ALA A 28 -14.33 6.49 13.18
CA ALA A 28 -13.96 6.90 11.84
C ALA A 28 -12.50 7.37 11.78
N PHE A 29 -12.06 8.17 12.76
CA PHE A 29 -10.66 8.57 12.87
C PHE A 29 -9.72 7.37 13.08
N LEU A 30 -10.08 6.47 14.00
CA LEU A 30 -9.33 5.25 14.23
C LEU A 30 -9.27 4.36 12.98
N LEU A 31 -10.37 4.25 12.23
CA LEU A 31 -10.41 3.49 10.99
C LEU A 31 -9.51 4.13 9.91
N VAL A 32 -9.51 5.46 9.80
CA VAL A 32 -8.67 6.20 8.85
C VAL A 32 -7.17 5.99 9.14
N THR A 33 -6.76 6.02 10.41
CA THR A 33 -5.35 5.79 10.78
C THR A 33 -4.87 4.36 10.48
N LYS A 34 -5.79 3.42 10.26
CA LYS A 34 -5.50 2.00 10.00
C LYS A 34 -5.42 1.67 8.52
N LEU A 35 -5.70 2.62 7.61
CA LEU A 35 -5.47 2.43 6.17
C LEU A 35 -4.17 3.14 5.77
N PRO A 36 -3.02 2.46 5.74
CA PRO A 36 -1.84 3.00 5.08
C PRO A 36 -2.19 3.26 3.62
N ALA A 37 -1.86 4.45 3.12
CA ALA A 37 -2.06 4.86 1.73
C ALA A 37 -1.64 3.72 0.78
N THR A 38 -2.60 3.26 -0.01
CA THR A 38 -2.38 2.12 -0.89
C THR A 38 -1.76 2.61 -2.19
N ILE A 39 -0.46 2.35 -2.35
CA ILE A 39 0.24 2.52 -3.63
C ILE A 39 -0.11 1.29 -4.48
N GLU A 40 -1.24 1.36 -5.18
CA GLU A 40 -1.73 0.28 -6.03
C GLU A 40 -1.31 0.44 -7.50
N THR A 41 -0.92 1.65 -7.90
CA THR A 41 -0.62 1.98 -9.30
C THR A 41 0.83 2.44 -9.49
N ILE A 42 1.40 2.17 -10.67
CA ILE A 42 2.71 2.70 -11.10
C ILE A 42 2.72 4.24 -11.05
N LYS A 43 1.57 4.88 -11.30
CA LYS A 43 1.37 6.33 -11.19
C LYS A 43 1.53 6.82 -9.74
N ASP A 44 1.01 6.08 -8.78
CA ASP A 44 1.14 6.38 -7.35
C ASP A 44 2.58 6.14 -6.87
N LEU A 45 3.25 5.13 -7.44
CA LEU A 45 4.66 4.87 -7.19
C LEU A 45 5.54 6.00 -7.75
N TYR A 46 5.20 6.54 -8.92
CA TYR A 46 5.86 7.72 -9.47
C TYR A 46 5.61 8.97 -8.62
N ALA A 47 4.36 9.20 -8.20
CA ALA A 47 3.97 10.36 -7.39
C ALA A 47 4.56 10.33 -5.98
N SER A 48 4.69 9.16 -5.36
CA SER A 48 5.31 8.99 -4.04
C SER A 48 6.83 9.23 -4.05
N GLY A 49 7.47 9.19 -5.21
CA GLY A 49 8.90 9.49 -5.36
C GLY A 49 9.84 8.47 -4.71
N LEU A 50 9.32 7.29 -4.34
CA LEU A 50 10.08 6.21 -3.70
C LEU A 50 11.21 5.70 -4.59
N GLU A 51 12.34 5.33 -3.97
CA GLU A 51 13.45 4.73 -4.70
C GLU A 51 13.10 3.31 -5.16
N VAL A 52 13.35 3.00 -6.44
CA VAL A 52 13.10 1.68 -6.99
C VAL A 52 14.40 0.89 -6.94
N SER A 53 14.38 -0.23 -6.24
CA SER A 53 15.53 -1.08 -6.00
C SER A 53 15.29 -2.47 -6.61
N GLY A 54 16.31 -3.05 -7.22
CA GLY A 54 16.25 -4.39 -7.77
C GLY A 54 17.59 -5.10 -7.62
N VAL A 55 17.55 -6.43 -7.66
CA VAL A 55 18.77 -7.25 -7.65
C VAL A 55 19.33 -7.29 -9.08
N GLY A 56 20.52 -6.73 -9.26
CA GLY A 56 21.19 -6.63 -10.55
C GLY A 56 20.61 -5.58 -11.50
N LYS A 57 21.20 -5.51 -12.70
CA LYS A 57 20.86 -4.51 -13.74
C LYS A 57 19.66 -4.88 -14.61
N PHE A 58 19.26 -6.16 -14.62
CA PHE A 58 18.19 -6.69 -15.47
C PHE A 58 16.89 -5.88 -15.38
N TYR A 59 16.45 -5.55 -14.17
CA TYR A 59 15.23 -4.79 -13.96
C TYR A 59 15.35 -3.35 -14.44
N GLY A 60 16.53 -2.73 -14.32
CA GLY A 60 16.82 -1.40 -14.86
C GLY A 60 16.76 -1.36 -16.38
N ASP A 61 17.29 -2.38 -17.04
CA ASP A 61 17.25 -2.48 -18.51
C ASP A 61 15.82 -2.74 -18.99
N ALA A 62 15.08 -3.64 -18.32
CA ALA A 62 13.67 -3.91 -18.61
C ALA A 62 12.76 -2.68 -18.44
N LEU A 63 13.05 -1.83 -17.44
CA LEU A 63 12.37 -0.55 -17.22
C LEU A 63 12.66 0.46 -18.36
N GLY A 64 13.89 0.46 -18.88
CA GLY A 64 14.28 1.33 -20.00
C GLY A 64 13.71 0.90 -21.35
N SER A 65 13.52 -0.41 -21.56
CA SER A 65 12.89 -0.95 -22.77
C SER A 65 11.37 -0.78 -22.80
N ALA A 66 10.73 -0.45 -21.67
CA ALA A 66 9.29 -0.24 -21.63
C ALA A 66 8.88 1.02 -22.43
N SER A 67 7.80 0.91 -23.22
CA SER A 67 7.30 2.01 -24.04
C SER A 67 6.61 3.12 -23.23
N ASP A 68 6.21 2.81 -22.00
CA ASP A 68 5.48 3.71 -21.12
C ASP A 68 6.39 4.83 -20.54
N PRO A 69 6.04 6.13 -20.72
CA PRO A 69 6.78 7.26 -20.16
C PRO A 69 7.00 7.19 -18.64
N TYR A 70 6.06 6.59 -17.90
CA TYR A 70 6.16 6.47 -16.44
C TYR A 70 7.22 5.43 -16.04
N LEU A 71 7.33 4.33 -16.75
CA LEU A 71 8.33 3.29 -16.47
C LEU A 71 9.76 3.77 -16.82
N LYS A 72 9.92 4.55 -17.89
CA LYS A 72 11.20 5.18 -18.25
C LYS A 72 11.67 6.19 -17.21
N SER A 73 10.76 6.93 -16.58
CA SER A 73 11.14 7.88 -15.53
C SER A 73 11.50 7.16 -14.22
N LEU A 74 10.89 5.99 -13.95
CA LEU A 74 11.30 5.10 -12.85
C LEU A 74 12.71 4.55 -13.04
N GLN A 75 13.13 4.26 -14.28
CA GLN A 75 14.50 3.80 -14.57
C GLN A 75 15.55 4.79 -14.04
N LYS A 76 15.31 6.10 -14.15
CA LYS A 76 16.26 7.13 -13.65
C LYS A 76 16.43 7.11 -12.13
N LYS A 77 15.45 6.58 -11.40
CA LYS A 77 15.46 6.41 -9.94
C LYS A 77 15.80 4.97 -9.53
N PHE A 78 16.17 4.12 -10.48
CA PHE A 78 16.49 2.72 -10.24
C PHE A 78 17.90 2.58 -9.67
N ARG A 79 18.02 1.92 -8.50
CA ARG A 79 19.30 1.49 -7.93
C ARG A 79 19.41 -0.03 -7.98
N ALA A 80 20.44 -0.51 -8.68
CA ALA A 80 20.80 -1.92 -8.67
C ALA A 80 21.61 -2.24 -7.41
N TYR A 81 21.19 -3.26 -6.67
CA TYR A 81 21.95 -3.82 -5.55
C TYR A 81 22.41 -5.24 -5.88
N GLY A 82 23.51 -5.66 -5.26
CA GLY A 82 24.09 -6.99 -5.47
C GLY A 82 23.30 -8.11 -4.80
N ASP A 83 22.62 -7.82 -3.69
CA ASP A 83 21.89 -8.80 -2.91
C ASP A 83 20.53 -8.27 -2.43
N ALA A 84 19.54 -9.16 -2.33
CA ALA A 84 18.22 -8.85 -1.82
C ALA A 84 18.23 -8.55 -0.31
N ALA A 85 19.18 -9.11 0.44
CA ALA A 85 19.32 -8.93 1.88
C ALA A 85 19.48 -7.44 2.29
N GLU A 86 20.20 -6.67 1.47
CA GLU A 86 20.45 -5.24 1.71
C GLU A 86 19.24 -4.35 1.41
N ILE A 87 18.33 -4.83 0.56
CA ILE A 87 17.14 -4.10 0.11
C ILE A 87 16.01 -4.24 1.13
N PHE A 88 15.84 -5.41 1.75
CA PHE A 88 14.78 -5.66 2.73
C PHE A 88 14.64 -4.61 3.84
N PRO A 89 15.71 -4.19 4.56
CA PRO A 89 15.56 -3.20 5.62
C PRO A 89 15.05 -1.84 5.10
N ARG A 90 15.38 -1.46 3.86
CA ARG A 90 14.93 -0.22 3.21
C ARG A 90 13.48 -0.29 2.71
N VAL A 91 13.06 -1.48 2.30
CA VAL A 91 11.64 -1.72 1.94
C VAL A 91 10.77 -1.72 3.18
N LEU A 92 11.26 -2.30 4.27
CA LEU A 92 10.56 -2.31 5.56
C LEU A 92 10.51 -0.94 6.23
N SER A 93 11.51 -0.07 5.99
CA SER A 93 11.47 1.33 6.44
C SER A 93 10.53 2.20 5.60
N GLY A 94 9.93 1.65 4.53
CA GLY A 94 9.05 2.37 3.62
C GLY A 94 9.77 3.39 2.74
N SER A 95 11.09 3.31 2.62
CA SER A 95 11.92 4.26 1.87
C SER A 95 12.24 3.78 0.45
N ALA A 96 12.09 2.48 0.18
CA ALA A 96 12.38 1.87 -1.11
C ALA A 96 11.32 0.84 -1.52
N VAL A 97 11.19 0.62 -2.83
CA VAL A 97 10.36 -0.44 -3.42
C VAL A 97 11.25 -1.44 -4.14
N MET A 98 10.99 -2.72 -3.91
CA MET A 98 11.74 -3.84 -4.46
C MET A 98 11.02 -4.46 -5.66
N ILE A 99 11.70 -4.60 -6.79
CA ILE A 99 11.20 -5.35 -7.95
C ILE A 99 11.80 -6.76 -7.93
N GLN A 100 10.93 -7.77 -7.92
CA GLN A 100 11.27 -9.19 -8.02
C GLN A 100 10.16 -9.99 -8.70
N ASN A 101 10.40 -11.28 -8.91
CA ASN A 101 9.40 -12.26 -9.33
C ASN A 101 8.28 -12.45 -8.28
N SER A 102 7.02 -12.48 -8.75
CA SER A 102 5.81 -12.74 -7.94
C SER A 102 5.94 -13.94 -7.00
N PRO A 103 6.34 -15.15 -7.46
CA PRO A 103 6.38 -16.32 -6.59
C PRO A 103 7.39 -16.19 -5.45
N PHE A 104 8.51 -15.49 -5.67
CA PHE A 104 9.49 -15.25 -4.61
C PHE A 104 8.98 -14.26 -3.58
N LEU A 105 8.35 -13.16 -4.01
CA LEU A 105 7.76 -12.18 -3.10
C LEU A 105 6.64 -12.81 -2.26
N GLU A 106 5.80 -13.64 -2.86
CA GLU A 106 4.74 -14.38 -2.16
C GLU A 106 5.33 -15.33 -1.11
N PHE A 107 6.38 -16.08 -1.49
CA PHE A 107 7.11 -16.94 -0.56
C PHE A 107 7.73 -16.14 0.59
N VAL A 108 8.46 -15.07 0.29
CA VAL A 108 9.14 -14.25 1.30
C VAL A 108 8.14 -13.55 2.23
N ALA A 109 7.01 -13.08 1.70
CA ALA A 109 5.94 -12.50 2.51
C ALA A 109 5.31 -13.52 3.45
N ALA A 110 5.03 -14.73 2.95
CA ALA A 110 4.47 -15.82 3.74
C ALA A 110 5.44 -16.33 4.82
N THR A 111 6.72 -16.46 4.49
CA THR A 111 7.71 -17.08 5.38
C THR A 111 8.34 -16.10 6.37
N ARG A 112 8.58 -14.84 5.99
CA ARG A 112 9.39 -13.90 6.80
C ARG A 112 8.65 -12.68 7.32
N PHE A 113 7.50 -12.33 6.74
CA PHE A 113 6.82 -11.07 7.06
C PHE A 113 5.37 -11.23 7.56
N ALA A 114 4.89 -12.47 7.69
CA ALA A 114 3.61 -12.81 8.29
C ALA A 114 3.75 -12.99 9.82
N THR A 115 4.07 -11.93 10.56
CA THR A 115 4.00 -11.97 12.03
C THR A 115 2.63 -11.48 12.49
N ARG A 116 1.85 -12.36 13.14
CA ARG A 116 0.53 -12.04 13.75
C ARG A 116 -0.50 -11.42 12.79
N GLY A 117 -0.58 -11.90 11.55
CA GLY A 117 -1.64 -11.52 10.61
C GLY A 117 -1.50 -10.13 9.98
N GLN A 118 -0.41 -9.40 10.24
CA GLN A 118 -0.09 -8.14 9.53
C GLN A 118 1.16 -8.33 8.67
N SER A 119 0.95 -8.41 7.35
CA SER A 119 2.07 -8.38 6.41
C SER A 119 2.74 -7.01 6.44
N ARG A 120 3.98 -6.94 6.92
CA ARG A 120 4.78 -5.70 6.93
C ARG A 120 5.28 -5.31 5.53
N MET A 121 5.10 -6.21 4.56
CA MET A 121 5.44 -5.98 3.15
C MET A 121 4.16 -6.02 2.32
N ARG A 122 3.94 -5.00 1.49
CA ARG A 122 2.84 -4.96 0.52
C ARG A 122 3.36 -5.40 -0.83
N LEU A 123 2.63 -6.31 -1.48
CA LEU A 123 2.97 -6.80 -2.81
C LEU A 123 2.09 -6.08 -3.83
N MET A 124 2.73 -5.45 -4.81
CA MET A 124 2.06 -4.87 -5.96
C MET A 124 2.33 -5.74 -7.18
N LYS A 125 1.28 -6.30 -7.76
CA LYS A 125 1.40 -7.08 -9.00
C LYS A 125 1.21 -6.16 -10.19
N VAL A 126 2.32 -5.82 -10.85
CA VAL A 126 2.28 -5.07 -12.11
C VAL A 126 1.85 -6.04 -13.21
N ARG A 127 0.65 -5.82 -13.78
CA ARG A 127 0.25 -6.50 -15.02
C ARG A 127 0.98 -5.85 -16.17
N GLY A 128 2.03 -6.50 -16.66
CA GLY A 128 2.62 -6.15 -17.95
C GLY A 128 1.54 -6.24 -19.02
N CYS A 129 1.44 -5.22 -19.87
CA CYS A 129 0.54 -5.19 -21.00
C CYS A 129 0.98 -6.27 -22.02
N GLY A 130 0.47 -7.49 -21.83
CA GLY A 130 0.60 -8.59 -22.77
C GLY A 130 -0.63 -8.65 -23.65
N ASN A 131 -0.67 -7.81 -24.68
CA ASN A 131 -1.46 -8.10 -25.89
C ASN A 131 -0.49 -8.47 -27.01
N ALA A 132 0.19 -9.61 -26.85
CA ALA A 132 0.82 -10.29 -27.96
C ALA A 132 -0.25 -11.21 -28.56
N ARG A 133 -1.00 -10.66 -29.52
CA ARG A 133 -1.86 -11.38 -30.44
C ARG A 133 -0.97 -12.33 -31.25
N LEU A 134 -0.76 -13.55 -30.76
CA LEU A 134 -0.20 -14.65 -31.54
C LEU A 134 -1.33 -15.22 -32.42
N ASN A 135 -1.46 -14.69 -33.63
CA ASN A 135 -2.08 -15.38 -34.75
C ASN A 135 -0.96 -15.71 -35.72
N GLY A 136 -0.76 -17.00 -35.96
CA GLY A 136 0.15 -17.61 -36.91
C GLY A 136 -0.06 -19.10 -36.85
#